data_AF-A0A7X8U8A2-F1
#
_entry.id   AF-A0A7X8U8A2-F1
#
_cell.length_a   1.000
_cell.length_b   1.000
_cell.length_c   1.000
_cell.angle_alpha   90.00
_cell.angle_beta   90.00
_cell.angle_gamma   90.00
#
_symmetry.space_group_name_H-M   'P 1'
#
loop_
_entity.id
_entity.type
_entity.pdbx_description
1 polymer ?
#
loop_
_entity_poly.entity_id
_entity_poly.type
_entity_poly.pdbx_seq_one_letter_code
_entity_poly.pdbx_strand_id
1 'polypeptide(L)'
;MKAQKHKIGLFLIIGALFFCFCSGCSAPTVFKGGDDAKQGFSFIYMGDSQADPETGDYSTWGQMLEQAAADKSKPVFVMIGGDLVNDGSSQEEWDNFFAAGGAVLKKLHLYPAMGNHDNTALFKKIFELPANGPAGKEEAFYSFDYGDAHFTVMDSNVMGAANKEDMEWLEKDLAQTDKTYKIVMFHHPAYPAVEIPKDSLRADVIQKNFVPIMEKAGVNLVLTGHQHVYMRTWPLKNGQRSEDGIVYLMGYSGGKRYTPGVYDYVACSIGEKPVYSIITVDQKGITIKTMDSSGQVLDTTGAPDVSAEQHELTITIKGDGIEGEKKFTLGELAARPDTGFQHIYSTINNWPTARFYAARGITVRSILKAAGVLDTARVITFSSDDSYKISFTREQLLDSPQYYYPRVKEGSAELAEPVEPIIAYEYKEGSADMAAAVPDVPCLIIGQRNPLEHTNPAFVVNVAEIIVSSQDPGKWEAASTFPAEGKIASGETVKLQHKYAGLIKLHYTLDGTDPTELSTIYNPSTYQPELNVPIPIKEDTVIKVLVSGYGKHNSEIKSFTFKAQ
;
A
#
# COMPACT_ATOMS: atom_id res chain seq x y z
N MET A 1 34.83 -45.67 -57.05
CA MET A 1 35.01 -46.14 -55.66
C MET A 1 35.48 -44.92 -54.86
N LYS A 2 34.67 -44.02 -54.29
CA LYS A 2 33.54 -44.15 -53.34
C LYS A 2 33.86 -45.04 -52.14
N ALA A 3 34.16 -44.40 -51.01
CA ALA A 3 33.75 -44.84 -49.67
C ALA A 3 33.69 -43.62 -48.74
N GLN A 4 32.51 -43.01 -48.75
CA GLN A 4 32.04 -41.95 -47.87
C GLN A 4 31.62 -42.62 -46.55
N LYS A 5 32.17 -42.21 -45.40
CA LYS A 5 31.67 -42.62 -44.08
C LYS A 5 31.05 -41.41 -43.40
N HIS A 6 29.72 -41.46 -43.28
CA HIS A 6 28.91 -40.53 -42.50
C HIS A 6 29.27 -40.61 -41.01
N LYS A 7 29.48 -39.46 -40.37
CA LYS A 7 29.31 -39.29 -38.92
C LYS A 7 27.97 -38.60 -38.70
N ILE A 8 27.02 -39.36 -38.17
CA ILE A 8 25.77 -38.85 -37.62
C ILE A 8 26.11 -38.30 -36.23
N GLY A 9 25.97 -36.99 -36.05
CA GLY A 9 26.03 -36.34 -34.74
C GLY A 9 24.68 -36.47 -34.05
N LEU A 10 24.59 -37.40 -33.11
CA LEU A 10 23.46 -37.52 -32.20
C LEU A 10 23.63 -36.48 -31.09
N PHE A 11 22.75 -35.48 -31.06
CA PHE A 11 22.59 -34.58 -29.93
C PHE A 11 22.10 -35.40 -28.72
N LEU A 12 22.94 -35.53 -27.70
CA LEU A 12 22.54 -36.06 -26.40
C LEU A 12 22.51 -34.88 -25.42
N ILE A 13 21.30 -34.42 -25.12
CA ILE A 13 21.00 -33.58 -23.96
C ILE A 13 21.16 -34.49 -22.74
N ILE A 14 22.25 -34.33 -21.99
CA ILE A 14 22.38 -34.95 -20.68
C ILE A 14 22.02 -33.87 -19.65
N GLY A 15 20.76 -33.89 -19.22
CA GLY A 15 20.39 -33.35 -17.91
C GLY A 15 20.93 -34.29 -16.85
N ALA A 16 21.94 -33.86 -16.12
CA ALA A 16 22.47 -34.61 -14.98
C ALA A 16 21.63 -34.28 -13.74
N LEU A 17 20.64 -35.13 -13.44
CA LEU A 17 20.20 -35.33 -12.05
C LEU A 17 21.28 -36.15 -11.34
N PHE A 18 21.96 -35.56 -10.37
CA PHE A 18 22.76 -36.31 -9.41
C PHE A 18 21.91 -36.56 -8.15
N PHE A 19 21.56 -37.83 -7.93
CA PHE A 19 21.25 -38.35 -6.60
C PHE A 19 22.51 -39.04 -6.08
N CYS A 20 22.99 -38.64 -4.90
CA CYS A 20 23.95 -39.42 -4.14
C CYS A 20 23.50 -39.49 -2.67
N PHE A 21 23.46 -40.70 -2.13
CA PHE A 21 23.09 -41.02 -0.77
C PHE A 21 24.35 -41.06 0.13
N CYS A 22 24.18 -40.56 1.36
CA CYS A 22 24.95 -40.79 2.58
C CYS A 22 26.37 -40.19 2.78
N SER A 23 26.45 -39.47 3.90
CA SER A 23 27.58 -39.27 4.81
C SER A 23 28.71 -38.33 4.37
N GLY A 24 28.66 -37.09 4.86
CA GLY A 24 29.78 -36.15 4.93
C GLY A 24 29.34 -34.73 4.59
N CYS A 25 29.58 -33.78 5.51
CA CYS A 25 29.38 -32.34 5.32
C CYS A 25 29.75 -31.90 3.91
N SER A 26 28.75 -31.45 3.16
CA SER A 26 28.96 -30.66 1.95
C SER A 26 29.18 -29.20 2.39
N ALA A 27 30.33 -28.63 2.05
CA ALA A 27 30.57 -27.19 2.18
C ALA A 27 29.41 -26.38 1.57
N PRO A 28 29.09 -25.18 2.10
CA PRO A 28 27.97 -24.38 1.62
C PRO A 28 28.13 -24.15 0.12
N THR A 29 27.24 -24.76 -0.65
CA THR A 29 27.23 -24.62 -2.09
C THR A 29 26.50 -23.32 -2.39
N VAL A 30 27.25 -22.26 -2.71
CA VAL A 30 26.66 -21.00 -3.18
C VAL A 30 25.86 -21.31 -4.44
N PHE A 31 24.53 -21.41 -4.31
CA PHE A 31 23.63 -21.63 -5.44
C PHE A 31 23.55 -20.34 -6.23
N LYS A 32 24.52 -20.11 -7.13
CA LYS A 32 24.39 -19.06 -8.14
C LYS A 32 23.28 -19.51 -9.10
N GLY A 33 22.13 -18.85 -9.04
CA GLY A 33 21.07 -19.02 -10.04
C GLY A 33 21.66 -18.88 -11.45
N GLY A 34 21.32 -19.81 -12.35
CA GLY A 34 21.78 -19.77 -13.74
C GLY A 34 21.24 -18.55 -14.51
N ASP A 35 21.55 -18.44 -15.80
CA ASP A 35 21.13 -17.30 -16.63
C ASP A 35 19.59 -17.08 -16.65
N ASP A 36 18.80 -18.12 -16.41
CA ASP A 36 17.33 -18.02 -16.27
C ASP A 36 16.90 -17.20 -15.04
N ALA A 37 17.68 -17.20 -13.95
CA ALA A 37 17.40 -16.41 -12.75
C ALA A 37 17.60 -14.90 -12.95
N LYS A 38 18.26 -14.49 -14.05
CA LYS A 38 18.31 -13.08 -14.48
C LYS A 38 17.04 -12.63 -15.19
N GLN A 39 16.19 -13.56 -15.66
CA GLN A 39 14.91 -13.23 -16.27
C GLN A 39 13.81 -13.03 -15.21
N GLY A 40 13.96 -13.67 -14.06
CA GLY A 40 13.16 -13.44 -12.86
C GLY A 40 13.15 -14.66 -11.93
N PHE A 41 12.84 -14.45 -10.66
CA PHE A 41 12.68 -15.53 -9.68
C PHE A 41 11.70 -15.12 -8.58
N SER A 42 11.18 -16.10 -7.84
CA SER A 42 10.34 -15.85 -6.67
C SER A 42 10.91 -16.55 -5.44
N PHE A 43 10.65 -16.00 -4.26
CA PHE A 43 11.00 -16.59 -2.98
C PHE A 43 9.88 -16.42 -1.96
N ILE A 44 9.87 -17.30 -0.96
CA ILE A 44 8.89 -17.28 0.13
C ILE A 44 9.43 -16.39 1.23
N TYR A 45 8.58 -15.52 1.75
CA TYR A 45 8.88 -14.72 2.93
C TYR A 45 7.83 -14.92 4.03
N MET A 46 8.31 -15.17 5.24
CA MET A 46 7.51 -15.33 6.44
C MET A 46 8.23 -14.63 7.62
N GLY A 47 7.51 -14.28 8.67
CA GLY A 47 8.10 -13.79 9.92
C GLY A 47 7.50 -14.53 11.11
N ASP A 48 8.18 -14.55 12.24
CA ASP A 48 7.64 -14.96 13.55
C ASP A 48 6.80 -16.24 13.47
N SER A 49 7.42 -17.34 13.02
CA SER A 49 6.75 -18.64 12.86
C SER A 49 6.39 -19.31 14.18
N GLN A 50 6.88 -18.72 15.29
CA GLN A 50 6.65 -19.12 16.67
C GLN A 50 5.35 -19.90 16.89
N ALA A 51 5.47 -20.98 17.66
CA ALA A 51 4.38 -21.91 17.89
C ALA A 51 3.12 -21.20 18.39
N ASP A 52 1.97 -21.76 18.05
CA ASP A 52 0.69 -21.27 18.53
C ASP A 52 0.69 -21.15 20.07
N PRO A 53 0.34 -20.00 20.65
CA PRO A 53 0.38 -19.81 22.11
C PRO A 53 -0.55 -20.74 22.89
N GLU A 54 -1.61 -21.28 22.25
CA GLU A 54 -2.59 -22.17 22.88
C GLU A 54 -2.20 -23.64 22.73
N THR A 55 -1.72 -24.06 21.56
CA THR A 55 -1.42 -25.48 21.30
C THR A 55 0.05 -25.85 21.41
N GLY A 56 0.95 -24.87 21.27
CA GLY A 56 2.40 -25.08 21.23
C GLY A 56 2.90 -25.75 19.94
N ASP A 57 2.06 -25.85 18.90
CA ASP A 57 2.44 -26.48 17.63
C ASP A 57 2.71 -25.47 16.49
N TYR A 58 3.35 -25.97 15.42
CA TYR A 58 3.76 -25.21 14.23
C TYR A 58 2.92 -25.57 12.99
N SER A 59 1.75 -26.18 13.16
CA SER A 59 0.96 -26.75 12.06
C SER A 59 0.47 -25.70 11.07
N THR A 60 -0.03 -24.56 11.56
CA THR A 60 -0.45 -23.41 10.74
C THR A 60 0.69 -22.89 9.89
N TRP A 61 1.88 -22.73 10.48
CA TRP A 61 3.08 -22.30 9.77
C TRP A 61 3.50 -23.32 8.70
N GLY A 62 3.57 -24.61 9.05
CA GLY A 62 3.93 -25.69 8.13
C GLY A 62 2.97 -25.78 6.94
N GLN A 63 1.66 -25.67 7.17
CA GLN A 63 0.64 -25.67 6.12
C GLN A 63 0.80 -24.49 5.16
N MET A 64 1.02 -23.27 5.70
CA MET A 64 1.29 -22.09 4.86
C MET A 64 2.57 -22.24 4.06
N LEU A 65 3.63 -22.81 4.65
CA LEU A 65 4.88 -23.05 3.96
C LEU A 65 4.71 -24.04 2.79
N GLU A 66 3.92 -25.10 2.97
CA GLU A 66 3.57 -26.04 1.90
C GLU A 66 2.76 -25.37 0.78
N GLN A 67 1.78 -24.54 1.12
CA GLN A 67 1.01 -23.76 0.15
C GLN A 67 1.90 -22.81 -0.64
N ALA A 68 2.78 -22.08 0.06
CA ALA A 68 3.73 -21.15 -0.54
C ALA A 68 4.68 -21.87 -1.51
N ALA A 69 5.21 -23.04 -1.12
CA ALA A 69 6.07 -23.86 -1.97
C ALA A 69 5.37 -24.45 -3.20
N ALA A 70 4.03 -24.58 -3.14
CA ALA A 70 3.21 -25.04 -4.25
C ALA A 70 2.74 -23.91 -5.19
N ASP A 71 3.10 -22.64 -4.92
CA ASP A 71 2.70 -21.51 -5.75
C ASP A 71 3.22 -21.66 -7.20
N LYS A 72 2.43 -21.15 -8.15
CA LYS A 72 2.71 -21.27 -9.59
C LYS A 72 4.01 -20.60 -10.02
N SER A 73 4.48 -19.60 -9.26
CA SER A 73 5.76 -18.93 -9.47
C SER A 73 6.98 -19.82 -9.19
N LYS A 74 6.77 -20.97 -8.52
CA LYS A 74 7.81 -21.94 -8.12
C LYS A 74 8.93 -21.28 -7.31
N PRO A 75 8.65 -20.84 -6.07
CA PRO A 75 9.65 -20.18 -5.25
C PRO A 75 10.91 -21.03 -5.05
N VAL A 76 12.07 -20.38 -5.06
CA VAL A 76 13.38 -21.05 -5.11
C VAL A 76 14.07 -21.18 -3.76
N PHE A 77 13.66 -20.40 -2.76
CA PHE A 77 14.14 -20.45 -1.38
C PHE A 77 13.12 -19.80 -0.43
N VAL A 78 13.39 -19.92 0.87
CA VAL A 78 12.59 -19.35 1.97
C VAL A 78 13.45 -18.36 2.74
N MET A 79 12.91 -17.18 3.05
CA MET A 79 13.47 -16.25 4.03
C MET A 79 12.52 -16.11 5.22
N ILE A 80 13.08 -16.12 6.44
CA ILE A 80 12.30 -15.91 7.67
C ILE A 80 12.87 -14.74 8.46
N GLY A 81 12.01 -13.77 8.80
CA GLY A 81 12.35 -12.54 9.52
C GLY A 81 12.72 -12.70 11.00
N GLY A 82 13.17 -13.87 11.44
CA GLY A 82 13.49 -14.17 12.85
C GLY A 82 12.29 -14.60 13.70
N ASP A 83 12.60 -14.96 14.94
CA ASP A 83 11.73 -15.63 15.91
C ASP A 83 11.13 -16.91 15.32
N LEU A 84 12.01 -17.85 14.96
CA LEU A 84 11.62 -19.12 14.35
C LEU A 84 10.89 -20.01 15.36
N VAL A 85 11.35 -19.97 16.62
CA VAL A 85 10.80 -20.72 17.76
C VAL A 85 10.53 -19.79 18.95
N ASN A 86 9.77 -20.26 19.96
CA ASN A 86 9.52 -19.51 21.20
C ASN A 86 10.72 -19.56 22.15
N ASP A 87 11.44 -20.67 22.21
CA ASP A 87 12.70 -20.78 22.96
C ASP A 87 13.80 -21.35 22.07
N GLY A 88 14.69 -20.48 21.59
CA GLY A 88 15.83 -20.86 20.77
C GLY A 88 16.83 -21.80 21.48
N SER A 89 16.71 -22.03 22.79
CA SER A 89 17.52 -23.01 23.53
C SER A 89 16.85 -24.39 23.61
N SER A 90 15.59 -24.51 23.23
CA SER A 90 14.81 -25.74 23.30
C SER A 90 15.00 -26.60 22.05
N GLN A 91 15.69 -27.74 22.19
CA GLN A 91 15.83 -28.71 21.10
C GLN A 91 14.47 -29.25 20.64
N GLU A 92 13.51 -29.42 21.57
CA GLU A 92 12.17 -29.91 21.24
C GLU A 92 11.41 -28.94 20.32
N GLU A 93 11.53 -27.63 20.56
CA GLU A 93 10.88 -26.65 19.69
C GLU A 93 11.51 -26.62 18.29
N TRP A 94 12.84 -26.75 18.20
CA TRP A 94 13.52 -26.89 16.91
C TRP A 94 13.09 -28.17 16.17
N ASP A 95 12.98 -29.30 16.88
CA ASP A 95 12.52 -30.55 16.31
C ASP A 95 11.08 -30.42 15.78
N ASN A 96 10.19 -29.73 16.51
CA ASN A 96 8.82 -29.46 16.09
C ASN A 96 8.74 -28.52 14.88
N PHE A 97 9.57 -27.47 14.86
CA PHE A 97 9.70 -26.55 13.72
C PHE A 97 10.15 -27.32 12.46
N PHE A 98 11.21 -28.13 12.54
CA PHE A 98 11.66 -28.92 11.40
C PHE A 98 10.72 -30.07 11.03
N ALA A 99 9.95 -30.60 11.98
CA ALA A 99 8.91 -31.58 11.68
C ALA A 99 7.78 -30.95 10.85
N ALA A 100 7.34 -29.74 11.21
CA ALA A 100 6.27 -29.02 10.50
C ALA A 100 6.70 -28.54 9.10
N GLY A 101 7.92 -27.99 8.97
CA GLY A 101 8.40 -27.42 7.71
C GLY A 101 9.21 -28.39 6.83
N GLY A 102 9.56 -29.56 7.36
CA GLY A 102 10.58 -30.44 6.78
C GLY A 102 10.28 -30.94 5.37
N ALA A 103 9.01 -31.03 4.96
CA ALA A 103 8.64 -31.42 3.60
C ALA A 103 9.11 -30.41 2.54
N VAL A 104 9.13 -29.13 2.90
CA VAL A 104 9.58 -28.01 2.05
C VAL A 104 11.06 -27.73 2.27
N LEU A 105 11.52 -27.66 3.53
CA LEU A 105 12.90 -27.29 3.88
C LEU A 105 13.96 -28.33 3.47
N LYS A 106 13.55 -29.56 3.14
CA LYS A 106 14.42 -30.56 2.48
C LYS A 106 14.70 -30.25 1.01
N LYS A 107 13.94 -29.33 0.39
CA LYS A 107 13.99 -29.01 -1.05
C LYS A 107 14.40 -27.56 -1.30
N LEU A 108 13.99 -26.64 -0.42
CA LEU A 108 14.28 -25.22 -0.52
C LEU A 108 15.23 -24.81 0.61
N HIS A 109 16.22 -23.98 0.28
CA HIS A 109 17.11 -23.40 1.28
C HIS A 109 16.35 -22.39 2.15
N LEU A 110 16.65 -22.39 3.44
CA LEU A 110 16.13 -21.42 4.42
C LEU A 110 17.23 -20.43 4.78
N TYR A 111 16.94 -19.13 4.60
CA TYR A 111 17.78 -18.02 5.04
C TYR A 111 17.06 -17.27 6.17
N PRO A 112 17.38 -17.55 7.44
CA PRO A 112 16.77 -16.88 8.58
C PRO A 112 17.54 -15.61 8.97
N ALA A 113 16.82 -14.58 9.41
CA ALA A 113 17.36 -13.59 10.34
C ALA A 113 17.29 -14.14 11.77
N MET A 114 18.13 -13.63 12.66
CA MET A 114 18.08 -13.96 14.08
C MET A 114 17.10 -13.04 14.80
N GLY A 115 16.06 -13.62 15.42
CA GLY A 115 15.16 -12.90 16.31
C GLY A 115 15.64 -12.82 17.76
N ASN A 116 14.88 -12.17 18.64
CA ASN A 116 15.24 -12.10 20.06
C ASN A 116 14.99 -13.42 20.81
N HIS A 117 14.16 -14.31 20.28
CA HIS A 117 13.98 -15.67 20.80
C HIS A 117 15.01 -16.67 20.25
N ASP A 118 15.65 -16.34 19.13
CA ASP A 118 16.61 -17.22 18.44
C ASP A 118 18.07 -17.02 18.88
N ASN A 119 18.40 -15.92 19.56
CA ASN A 119 19.77 -15.50 19.85
C ASN A 119 20.47 -16.40 20.89
N THR A 120 20.78 -17.63 20.48
CA THR A 120 21.32 -18.70 21.32
C THR A 120 22.47 -19.41 20.61
N ALA A 121 23.29 -20.13 21.39
CA ALA A 121 24.34 -20.98 20.83
C ALA A 121 23.78 -22.17 20.04
N LEU A 122 22.52 -22.56 20.26
CA LEU A 122 21.88 -23.67 19.55
C LEU A 122 21.49 -23.25 18.13
N PHE A 123 20.96 -22.03 17.93
CA PHE A 123 20.69 -21.50 16.59
C PHE A 123 21.93 -21.57 15.69
N LYS A 124 23.08 -21.10 16.17
CA LYS A 124 24.35 -21.13 15.43
C LYS A 124 24.89 -22.55 15.17
N LYS A 125 24.39 -23.57 15.86
CA LYS A 125 24.73 -24.98 15.59
C LYS A 125 23.77 -25.63 14.60
N ILE A 126 22.54 -25.12 14.50
CA ILE A 126 21.49 -25.65 13.63
C ILE A 126 21.67 -25.15 12.20
N PHE A 127 22.02 -23.87 12.04
CA PHE A 127 22.16 -23.25 10.73
C PHE A 127 23.63 -23.14 10.32
N GLU A 128 23.92 -23.56 9.09
CA GLU A 128 25.18 -23.27 8.40
C GLU A 128 24.93 -22.12 7.42
N LEU A 129 25.28 -20.89 7.82
CA LEU A 129 24.99 -19.67 7.05
C LEU A 129 26.27 -19.10 6.44
N PRO A 130 26.19 -18.17 5.47
CA PRO A 130 27.39 -17.56 4.94
C PRO A 130 28.18 -16.82 6.03
N ALA A 131 29.48 -17.11 6.15
CA ALA A 131 30.36 -16.53 7.15
C ALA A 131 31.07 -15.25 6.65
N ASN A 132 30.37 -14.41 5.88
CA ASN A 132 30.87 -13.16 5.29
C ASN A 132 30.47 -11.88 6.06
N GLY A 133 29.95 -12.04 7.28
CA GLY A 133 29.65 -10.97 8.21
C GLY A 133 30.88 -10.22 8.77
N PRO A 134 30.68 -9.18 9.58
CA PRO A 134 31.76 -8.55 10.33
C PRO A 134 32.33 -9.53 11.37
N ALA A 135 33.59 -9.31 11.74
CA ALA A 135 34.33 -10.21 12.63
C ALA A 135 33.59 -10.43 13.97
N GLY A 136 33.42 -11.69 14.36
CA GLY A 136 32.71 -12.08 15.59
C GLY A 136 31.18 -12.07 15.47
N LYS A 137 30.64 -11.73 14.31
CA LYS A 137 29.20 -11.70 14.00
C LYS A 137 28.85 -12.51 12.75
N GLU A 138 29.77 -13.39 12.32
CA GLU A 138 29.55 -14.32 11.23
C GLU A 138 28.29 -15.15 11.49
N GLU A 139 27.58 -15.50 10.40
CA GLU A 139 26.32 -16.28 10.42
C GLU A 139 25.12 -15.57 11.08
N ALA A 140 25.33 -14.51 11.85
CA ALA A 140 24.27 -13.59 12.32
C ALA A 140 24.12 -12.37 11.39
N PHE A 141 25.22 -11.98 10.74
CA PHE A 141 25.26 -11.03 9.64
C PHE A 141 25.86 -11.76 8.43
N TYR A 142 25.18 -11.69 7.29
CA TYR A 142 25.65 -12.33 6.08
C TYR A 142 24.99 -11.74 4.84
N SER A 143 25.56 -12.01 3.68
CA SER A 143 24.97 -11.62 2.41
C SER A 143 25.13 -12.70 1.35
N PHE A 144 24.24 -12.70 0.36
CA PHE A 144 24.29 -13.61 -0.77
C PHE A 144 23.61 -13.00 -2.00
N ASP A 145 23.96 -13.53 -3.17
CA ASP A 145 23.32 -13.14 -4.43
C ASP A 145 22.42 -14.27 -4.93
N TYR A 146 21.27 -13.91 -5.50
CA TYR A 146 20.46 -14.81 -6.29
C TYR A 146 19.86 -14.06 -7.49
N GLY A 147 20.07 -14.58 -8.71
CA GLY A 147 19.64 -13.89 -9.93
C GLY A 147 20.26 -12.49 -10.06
N ASP A 148 19.40 -11.49 -10.25
CA ASP A 148 19.75 -10.07 -10.31
C ASP A 148 19.47 -9.30 -9.00
N ALA A 149 19.43 -10.02 -7.87
CA ALA A 149 19.26 -9.43 -6.55
C ALA A 149 20.41 -9.78 -5.60
N HIS A 150 20.75 -8.82 -4.75
CA HIS A 150 21.65 -8.95 -3.61
C HIS A 150 20.84 -8.92 -2.31
N PHE A 151 21.12 -9.87 -1.42
CA PHE A 151 20.45 -10.03 -0.14
C PHE A 151 21.44 -9.79 1.00
N THR A 152 21.09 -8.91 1.92
CA THR A 152 21.85 -8.65 3.15
C THR A 152 20.99 -9.00 4.36
N VAL A 153 21.49 -9.85 5.25
CA VAL A 153 20.83 -10.25 6.50
C VAL A 153 21.63 -9.73 7.68
N MET A 154 20.95 -9.10 8.64
CA MET A 154 21.57 -8.46 9.81
C MET A 154 20.89 -8.87 11.12
N ASP A 155 21.66 -8.87 12.21
CA ASP A 155 21.14 -9.11 13.55
C ASP A 155 20.72 -7.79 14.25
N SER A 156 19.43 -7.51 14.18
CA SER A 156 18.82 -6.35 14.85
C SER A 156 18.86 -6.40 16.38
N ASN A 157 19.21 -7.52 17.02
CA ASN A 157 19.41 -7.56 18.47
C ASN A 157 20.55 -6.63 18.89
N VAL A 158 21.59 -6.48 18.04
CA VAL A 158 22.76 -5.64 18.30
C VAL A 158 22.76 -4.31 17.54
N MET A 159 21.94 -4.17 16.49
CA MET A 159 21.82 -2.91 15.73
C MET A 159 21.35 -1.73 16.59
N GLY A 160 20.55 -1.97 17.62
CA GLY A 160 20.11 -0.93 18.57
C GLY A 160 21.25 -0.25 19.35
N ALA A 161 22.47 -0.77 19.30
CA ALA A 161 23.66 -0.14 19.84
C ALA A 161 24.37 0.83 18.84
N ALA A 162 23.98 0.81 17.56
CA ALA A 162 24.59 1.59 16.49
C ALA A 162 26.13 1.45 16.44
N ASN A 163 26.64 0.22 16.51
CA ASN A 163 28.08 -0.02 16.42
C ASN A 163 28.63 0.39 15.06
N LYS A 164 29.76 1.09 15.06
CA LYS A 164 30.42 1.58 13.84
C LYS A 164 30.76 0.46 12.86
N GLU A 165 31.24 -0.67 13.36
CA GLU A 165 31.63 -1.84 12.56
C GLU A 165 30.44 -2.43 11.79
N ASP A 166 29.24 -2.41 12.38
CA ASP A 166 28.02 -2.94 11.73
C ASP A 166 27.57 -2.04 10.58
N MET A 167 27.66 -0.72 10.78
CA MET A 167 27.34 0.28 9.77
C MET A 167 28.36 0.27 8.62
N GLU A 168 29.66 0.17 8.94
CA GLU A 168 30.73 0.08 7.94
C GLU A 168 30.66 -1.21 7.12
N TRP A 169 30.29 -2.33 7.76
CA TRP A 169 30.05 -3.59 7.05
C TRP A 169 28.88 -3.47 6.08
N LEU A 170 27.74 -2.90 6.52
CA LEU A 170 26.57 -2.69 5.65
C LEU A 170 26.89 -1.76 4.46
N GLU A 171 27.58 -0.64 4.71
CA GLU A 171 27.97 0.27 3.62
C GLU A 171 28.89 -0.42 2.61
N LYS A 172 29.83 -1.25 3.09
CA LYS A 172 30.74 -2.00 2.23
C LYS A 172 30.02 -3.08 1.43
N ASP A 173 29.16 -3.88 2.07
CA ASP A 173 28.41 -4.97 1.44
C ASP A 173 27.56 -4.44 0.27
N LEU A 174 26.74 -3.43 0.54
CA LEU A 174 25.85 -2.84 -0.46
C LEU A 174 26.57 -2.06 -1.56
N ALA A 175 27.80 -1.58 -1.32
CA ALA A 175 28.62 -0.90 -2.32
C ALA A 175 29.41 -1.86 -3.22
N GLN A 176 29.59 -3.12 -2.82
CA GLN A 176 30.37 -4.11 -3.56
C GLN A 176 29.56 -4.91 -4.59
N THR A 177 28.23 -4.83 -4.53
CA THR A 177 27.35 -5.53 -5.45
C THR A 177 27.01 -4.70 -6.70
N ASP A 178 26.94 -5.35 -7.86
CA ASP A 178 26.48 -4.79 -9.13
C ASP A 178 25.04 -5.17 -9.48
N LYS A 179 24.35 -5.88 -8.56
CA LYS A 179 22.97 -6.34 -8.74
C LYS A 179 22.00 -5.17 -8.80
N THR A 180 20.99 -5.31 -9.67
CA THR A 180 19.94 -4.30 -9.83
C THR A 180 19.13 -4.12 -8.55
N TYR A 181 18.72 -5.24 -7.94
CA TYR A 181 17.86 -5.22 -6.76
C TYR A 181 18.65 -5.49 -5.48
N LYS A 182 18.35 -4.75 -4.41
CA LYS A 182 18.95 -4.91 -3.09
C LYS A 182 17.85 -5.11 -2.05
N ILE A 183 17.94 -6.21 -1.31
CA ILE A 183 16.95 -6.60 -0.31
C ILE A 183 17.67 -6.81 1.02
N VAL A 184 17.22 -6.14 2.07
CA VAL A 184 17.81 -6.26 3.42
C VAL A 184 16.81 -6.95 4.33
N MET A 185 17.27 -7.82 5.24
CA MET A 185 16.42 -8.48 6.23
C MET A 185 17.01 -8.38 7.63
N PHE A 186 16.17 -8.03 8.60
CA PHE A 186 16.51 -8.06 10.02
C PHE A 186 15.24 -8.12 10.87
N HIS A 187 15.32 -8.65 12.08
CA HIS A 187 14.12 -9.00 12.86
C HIS A 187 13.29 -7.80 13.36
N HIS A 188 13.88 -6.85 14.10
CA HIS A 188 13.14 -5.73 14.70
C HIS A 188 12.92 -4.60 13.68
N PRO A 189 11.68 -4.10 13.51
CA PRO A 189 11.35 -3.15 12.45
C PRO A 189 11.97 -1.76 12.62
N ALA A 190 12.36 -1.14 11.51
CA ALA A 190 12.67 0.28 11.45
C ALA A 190 11.40 1.14 11.54
N TYR A 191 10.27 0.66 11.02
CA TYR A 191 8.97 1.32 11.07
C TYR A 191 7.97 0.40 11.77
N PRO A 192 7.64 0.65 13.06
CA PRO A 192 6.76 -0.23 13.81
C PRO A 192 5.30 -0.11 13.36
N ALA A 193 4.53 -1.19 13.49
CA ALA A 193 3.09 -1.22 13.29
C ALA A 193 2.31 -1.22 14.62
N VAL A 194 3.01 -1.43 15.74
CA VAL A 194 2.43 -1.46 17.09
C VAL A 194 3.28 -0.60 18.02
N GLU A 195 2.64 0.22 18.85
CA GLU A 195 3.33 1.10 19.79
C GLU A 195 3.81 0.30 21.01
N ILE A 196 5.08 -0.11 20.98
CA ILE A 196 5.78 -0.79 22.07
C ILE A 196 7.01 0.06 22.42
N PRO A 197 7.12 0.63 23.63
CA PRO A 197 8.17 1.62 23.95
C PRO A 197 9.60 1.17 23.67
N LYS A 198 9.92 -0.11 23.94
CA LYS A 198 11.25 -0.68 23.68
C LYS A 198 11.54 -0.79 22.17
N ASP A 199 10.52 -1.08 21.38
CA ASP A 199 10.65 -1.24 19.93
C ASP A 199 10.80 0.11 19.27
N SER A 200 10.04 1.12 19.71
CA SER A 200 10.18 2.50 19.24
C SER A 200 11.59 3.05 19.45
N LEU A 201 12.20 2.82 20.62
CA LEU A 201 13.60 3.23 20.87
C LEU A 201 14.58 2.55 19.92
N ARG A 202 14.37 1.27 19.61
CA ARG A 202 15.23 0.55 18.67
C ARG A 202 15.00 1.02 17.24
N ALA A 203 13.74 1.24 16.86
CA ALA A 203 13.34 1.78 15.57
C ALA A 203 14.00 3.14 15.32
N ASP A 204 13.99 4.06 16.30
CA ASP A 204 14.66 5.36 16.21
C ASP A 204 16.16 5.23 15.93
N VAL A 205 16.82 4.28 16.59
CA VAL A 205 18.25 4.01 16.36
C VAL A 205 18.48 3.45 14.95
N ILE A 206 17.65 2.52 14.49
CA ILE A 206 17.76 1.93 13.14
C ILE A 206 17.51 3.00 12.06
N GLN A 207 16.44 3.78 12.21
CA GLN A 207 16.10 4.89 11.31
C GLN A 207 17.21 5.94 11.24
N LYS A 208 17.83 6.28 12.36
CA LYS A 208 18.88 7.31 12.39
C LYS A 208 20.19 6.85 11.77
N ASN A 209 20.56 5.58 11.93
CA ASN A 209 21.93 5.12 11.68
C ASN A 209 22.05 4.17 10.48
N PHE A 210 21.04 3.33 10.22
CA PHE A 210 21.12 2.29 9.18
C PHE A 210 20.27 2.63 7.95
N VAL A 211 19.08 3.22 8.14
CA VAL A 211 18.22 3.64 7.01
C VAL A 211 18.93 4.58 6.03
N PRO A 212 19.72 5.60 6.44
CA PRO A 212 20.43 6.45 5.48
C PRO A 212 21.46 5.69 4.63
N ILE A 213 22.06 4.62 5.17
CA ILE A 213 22.99 3.77 4.43
C ILE A 213 22.22 2.97 3.37
N MET A 214 21.09 2.38 3.76
CA MET A 214 20.21 1.63 2.86
C MET A 214 19.64 2.52 1.74
N GLU A 215 19.18 3.72 2.07
CA GLU A 215 18.65 4.69 1.10
C GLU A 215 19.73 5.16 0.12
N LYS A 216 20.92 5.50 0.62
CA LYS A 216 22.07 5.90 -0.22
C LYS A 216 22.48 4.78 -1.17
N ALA A 217 22.37 3.52 -0.73
CA ALA A 217 22.71 2.36 -1.54
C ALA A 217 21.60 1.96 -2.53
N GLY A 218 20.40 2.55 -2.45
CA GLY A 218 19.26 2.20 -3.29
C GLY A 218 18.65 0.84 -2.95
N VAL A 219 18.57 0.49 -1.66
CA VAL A 219 17.82 -0.69 -1.20
C VAL A 219 16.36 -0.57 -1.61
N ASN A 220 15.77 -1.64 -2.13
CA ASN A 220 14.39 -1.64 -2.62
C ASN A 220 13.39 -2.11 -1.55
N LEU A 221 13.79 -3.15 -0.80
CA LEU A 221 12.90 -3.85 0.12
C LEU A 221 13.65 -4.19 1.41
N VAL A 222 13.01 -3.93 2.54
CA VAL A 222 13.46 -4.35 3.88
C VAL A 222 12.44 -5.31 4.47
N LEU A 223 12.89 -6.47 4.93
CA LEU A 223 12.09 -7.56 5.47
C LEU A 223 12.27 -7.66 7.00
N THR A 224 11.18 -7.68 7.77
CA THR A 224 11.21 -7.70 9.25
C THR A 224 10.12 -8.56 9.91
N GLY A 225 10.25 -8.85 11.21
CA GLY A 225 9.25 -9.58 12.00
C GLY A 225 8.84 -8.84 13.27
N HIS A 226 8.85 -9.54 14.39
CA HIS A 226 8.80 -9.09 15.78
C HIS A 226 7.41 -8.71 16.32
N GLN A 227 6.65 -7.88 15.59
CA GLN A 227 5.42 -7.30 16.13
C GLN A 227 4.15 -8.11 15.82
N HIS A 228 4.29 -9.35 15.32
CA HIS A 228 3.18 -10.27 15.13
C HIS A 228 1.99 -9.67 14.36
N VAL A 229 2.31 -8.91 13.33
CA VAL A 229 1.36 -8.22 12.47
C VAL A 229 1.96 -8.16 11.08
N TYR A 230 1.11 -8.29 10.07
CA TYR A 230 1.53 -8.00 8.71
C TYR A 230 1.54 -6.49 8.53
N MET A 231 2.61 -5.93 7.99
CA MET A 231 2.65 -4.53 7.60
C MET A 231 3.45 -4.38 6.31
N ARG A 232 2.92 -3.64 5.36
CA ARG A 232 3.68 -3.11 4.24
C ARG A 232 3.60 -1.59 4.27
N THR A 233 4.73 -0.91 4.19
CA THR A 233 4.76 0.55 4.08
C THR A 233 4.49 0.99 2.64
N TRP A 234 4.14 2.26 2.47
CA TRP A 234 4.44 2.96 1.23
C TRP A 234 5.97 2.96 1.01
N PRO A 235 6.48 3.15 -0.22
CA PRO A 235 7.88 3.45 -0.43
C PRO A 235 8.30 4.68 0.40
N LEU A 236 9.33 4.57 1.25
CA LEU A 236 9.75 5.63 2.18
C LEU A 236 11.17 6.12 1.89
N LYS A 237 11.36 7.43 1.91
CA LYS A 237 12.67 8.09 1.87
C LYS A 237 12.69 9.25 2.86
N ASN A 238 13.73 9.32 3.71
CA ASN A 238 13.80 10.26 4.82
C ASN A 238 12.56 10.23 5.73
N GLY A 239 11.96 9.05 5.92
CA GLY A 239 10.74 8.87 6.71
C GLY A 239 9.45 9.42 6.09
N GLN A 240 9.49 9.85 4.82
CA GLN A 240 8.32 10.34 4.09
C GLN A 240 8.02 9.44 2.90
N ARG A 241 6.76 9.42 2.45
CA ARG A 241 6.36 8.70 1.24
C ARG A 241 7.15 9.25 0.05
N SER A 242 7.87 8.39 -0.65
CA SER A 242 8.64 8.73 -1.84
C SER A 242 8.74 7.52 -2.74
N GLU A 243 8.39 7.65 -4.01
CA GLU A 243 8.33 6.52 -4.96
C GLU A 243 9.71 5.91 -5.28
N ASP A 244 10.80 6.61 -4.96
CA ASP A 244 12.18 6.11 -5.02
C ASP A 244 12.69 5.61 -3.65
N GLY A 245 11.76 5.44 -2.70
CA GLY A 245 12.03 5.02 -1.34
C GLY A 245 12.03 3.50 -1.16
N ILE A 246 12.36 3.08 0.06
CA ILE A 246 12.42 1.69 0.49
C ILE A 246 11.03 1.24 0.92
N VAL A 247 10.58 0.06 0.47
CA VAL A 247 9.40 -0.60 1.04
C VAL A 247 9.83 -1.44 2.25
N TYR A 248 9.13 -1.33 3.37
CA TYR A 248 9.34 -2.17 4.54
C TYR A 248 8.18 -3.15 4.65
N LEU A 249 8.50 -4.45 4.70
CA LEU A 249 7.56 -5.54 4.80
C LEU A 249 7.80 -6.31 6.10
N MET A 250 6.84 -6.25 7.01
CA MET A 250 6.78 -7.05 8.21
C MET A 250 5.90 -8.27 7.97
N GLY A 251 6.47 -9.47 8.18
CA GLY A 251 5.73 -10.72 8.13
C GLY A 251 5.38 -11.23 9.52
N TYR A 252 4.31 -12.01 9.63
CA TYR A 252 4.08 -12.89 10.77
C TYR A 252 3.30 -14.13 10.31
N SER A 253 3.65 -15.29 10.87
CA SER A 253 3.15 -16.58 10.40
C SER A 253 2.84 -17.59 11.51
N GLY A 254 3.06 -17.20 12.77
CA GLY A 254 2.66 -17.94 13.97
C GLY A 254 1.28 -17.54 14.50
N GLY A 255 0.87 -18.16 15.61
CA GLY A 255 -0.44 -17.93 16.23
C GLY A 255 -0.53 -16.64 17.08
N LYS A 256 0.61 -16.11 17.53
CA LYS A 256 0.67 -14.85 18.28
C LYS A 256 0.40 -13.67 17.34
N ARG A 257 -0.42 -12.70 17.80
CA ARG A 257 -0.89 -11.56 17.00
C ARG A 257 -1.16 -10.31 17.83
N TYR A 258 -0.98 -9.14 17.22
CA TYR A 258 -1.34 -7.82 17.80
C TYR A 258 -2.29 -7.04 16.88
N THR A 259 -2.95 -6.03 17.43
CA THR A 259 -3.75 -5.07 16.66
C THR A 259 -2.83 -3.96 16.13
N PRO A 260 -2.75 -3.74 14.79
CA PRO A 260 -1.97 -2.63 14.24
C PRO A 260 -2.54 -1.27 14.66
N GLY A 261 -1.65 -0.30 14.87
CA GLY A 261 -2.02 1.12 14.95
C GLY A 261 -2.20 1.74 13.56
N VAL A 262 -2.66 2.99 13.53
CA VAL A 262 -2.79 3.78 12.29
C VAL A 262 -1.57 4.68 12.15
N TYR A 263 -0.82 4.51 11.06
CA TYR A 263 0.37 5.30 10.77
C TYR A 263 0.39 5.74 9.31
N ASP A 264 0.79 6.99 9.05
CA ASP A 264 0.79 7.58 7.70
C ASP A 264 1.72 6.86 6.72
N TYR A 265 2.73 6.14 7.21
CA TYR A 265 3.65 5.37 6.37
C TYR A 265 3.13 3.98 6.00
N VAL A 266 2.06 3.48 6.64
CA VAL A 266 1.52 2.15 6.37
C VAL A 266 0.64 2.19 5.12
N ALA A 267 0.92 1.29 4.17
CA ALA A 267 0.11 1.07 2.97
C ALA A 267 -0.89 -0.08 3.18
N CYS A 268 -0.51 -1.11 3.92
CA CYS A 268 -1.39 -2.21 4.31
C CYS A 268 -0.95 -2.76 5.67
N SER A 269 -1.89 -3.11 6.53
CA SER A 269 -1.60 -3.82 7.78
C SER A 269 -2.71 -4.80 8.14
N ILE A 270 -2.34 -5.99 8.63
CA ILE A 270 -3.28 -7.07 8.98
C ILE A 270 -2.82 -7.73 10.28
N GLY A 271 -3.64 -7.64 11.33
CA GLY A 271 -3.37 -8.27 12.64
C GLY A 271 -4.25 -9.47 12.97
N GLU A 272 -5.25 -9.77 12.14
CA GLU A 272 -6.28 -10.76 12.50
C GLU A 272 -5.88 -12.20 12.17
N LYS A 273 -5.03 -12.43 11.18
CA LYS A 273 -4.69 -13.76 10.66
C LYS A 273 -3.26 -13.86 10.13
N PRO A 274 -2.57 -14.99 10.40
CA PRO A 274 -1.21 -15.21 9.96
C PRO A 274 -1.13 -15.24 8.43
N VAL A 275 0.03 -14.85 7.90
CA VAL A 275 0.24 -14.70 6.47
C VAL A 275 1.55 -15.30 6.00
N TYR A 276 1.64 -15.56 4.69
CA TYR A 276 2.90 -15.75 3.98
C TYR A 276 2.94 -14.82 2.77
N SER A 277 4.14 -14.51 2.31
CA SER A 277 4.34 -13.70 1.11
C SER A 277 5.14 -14.46 0.06
N ILE A 278 4.72 -14.37 -1.19
CA ILE A 278 5.52 -14.71 -2.36
C ILE A 278 6.09 -13.39 -2.90
N ILE A 279 7.41 -13.29 -2.94
CA ILE A 279 8.11 -12.11 -3.46
C ILE A 279 8.78 -12.50 -4.77
N THR A 280 8.44 -11.79 -5.84
CA THR A 280 8.97 -12.01 -7.19
C THR A 280 9.88 -10.85 -7.56
N VAL A 281 11.07 -11.17 -8.06
CA VAL A 281 12.05 -10.22 -8.57
C VAL A 281 12.27 -10.52 -10.04
N ASP A 282 12.00 -9.55 -10.92
CA ASP A 282 12.17 -9.68 -12.36
C ASP A 282 12.56 -8.33 -13.00
N GLN A 283 12.52 -8.24 -14.33
CA GLN A 283 12.86 -7.01 -15.05
C GLN A 283 11.88 -5.84 -14.81
N LYS A 284 10.70 -6.11 -14.25
CA LYS A 284 9.68 -5.08 -13.93
C LYS A 284 9.87 -4.52 -12.53
N GLY A 285 10.49 -5.25 -11.62
CA GLY A 285 10.71 -4.78 -10.26
C GLY A 285 10.66 -5.90 -9.22
N ILE A 286 10.33 -5.51 -7.99
CA ILE A 286 9.97 -6.42 -6.91
C ILE A 286 8.46 -6.37 -6.72
N THR A 287 7.80 -7.52 -6.86
CA THR A 287 6.38 -7.68 -6.60
C THR A 287 6.18 -8.53 -5.34
N ILE A 288 5.29 -8.09 -4.46
CA ILE A 288 4.90 -8.79 -3.23
C ILE A 288 3.46 -9.26 -3.42
N LYS A 289 3.19 -10.52 -3.12
CA LYS A 289 1.84 -11.06 -3.00
C LYS A 289 1.73 -11.75 -1.64
N THR A 290 0.78 -11.32 -0.80
CA THR A 290 0.58 -11.82 0.57
C THR A 290 -0.76 -12.53 0.68
N MET A 291 -0.76 -13.71 1.30
CA MET A 291 -1.93 -14.58 1.43
C MET A 291 -2.07 -15.09 2.86
N ASP A 292 -3.29 -15.41 3.26
CA ASP A 292 -3.55 -16.13 4.50
C ASP A 292 -3.43 -17.66 4.33
N SER A 293 -3.64 -18.38 5.43
CA SER A 293 -3.63 -19.85 5.48
C SER A 293 -4.67 -20.56 4.62
N SER A 294 -5.66 -19.83 4.06
CA SER A 294 -6.60 -20.39 3.08
C SER A 294 -6.13 -20.22 1.62
N GLY A 295 -5.05 -19.46 1.41
CA GLY A 295 -4.56 -19.06 0.09
C GLY A 295 -5.30 -17.83 -0.48
N GLN A 296 -6.15 -17.17 0.31
CA GLN A 296 -6.78 -15.91 -0.10
C GLN A 296 -5.71 -14.82 -0.20
N VAL A 297 -5.67 -14.09 -1.32
CA VAL A 297 -4.81 -12.91 -1.47
C VAL A 297 -5.34 -11.77 -0.61
N LEU A 298 -4.51 -11.29 0.30
CA LEU A 298 -4.85 -10.20 1.21
C LEU A 298 -4.20 -8.88 0.78
N ASP A 299 -2.98 -8.94 0.23
CA ASP A 299 -2.25 -7.78 -0.25
C ASP A 299 -1.40 -8.13 -1.48
N THR A 300 -1.19 -7.15 -2.36
CA THR A 300 -0.35 -7.29 -3.56
C THR A 300 0.20 -5.94 -4.01
N THR A 301 1.48 -5.90 -4.38
CA THR A 301 2.11 -4.75 -5.07
C THR A 301 2.26 -4.97 -6.58
N GLY A 302 1.87 -6.15 -7.06
CA GLY A 302 1.95 -6.50 -8.47
C GLY A 302 1.00 -5.69 -9.33
N ALA A 303 1.29 -5.69 -10.63
CA ALA A 303 0.38 -5.20 -11.66
C ALA A 303 -1.04 -5.73 -11.42
N PRO A 304 -2.07 -4.87 -11.45
CA PRO A 304 -3.44 -5.32 -11.30
C PRO A 304 -3.79 -6.35 -12.39
N ASP A 305 -4.48 -7.42 -12.00
CA ASP A 305 -5.00 -8.42 -12.94
C ASP A 305 -6.21 -7.82 -13.66
N VAL A 306 -5.96 -7.26 -14.85
CA VAL A 306 -6.98 -6.67 -15.73
C VAL A 306 -7.32 -7.65 -16.83
N SER A 307 -8.61 -7.76 -17.18
CA SER A 307 -9.04 -8.67 -18.25
C SER A 307 -8.45 -8.27 -19.61
N ALA A 308 -8.41 -9.19 -20.57
CA ALA A 308 -7.94 -8.90 -21.92
C ALA A 308 -8.72 -7.75 -22.59
N GLU A 309 -10.02 -7.61 -22.29
CA GLU A 309 -10.82 -6.47 -22.74
C GLU A 309 -10.43 -5.17 -22.02
N GLN A 310 -10.17 -5.23 -20.71
CA GLN A 310 -9.76 -4.07 -19.93
C GLN A 310 -8.38 -3.56 -20.32
N HIS A 311 -7.47 -4.46 -20.74
CA HIS A 311 -6.15 -4.09 -21.25
C HIS A 311 -6.20 -3.08 -22.40
N GLU A 312 -7.25 -3.10 -23.22
CA GLU A 312 -7.42 -2.22 -24.39
C GLU A 312 -8.12 -0.90 -24.06
N LEU A 313 -8.68 -0.75 -22.86
CA LEU A 313 -9.33 0.50 -22.44
C LEU A 313 -8.27 1.61 -22.33
N THR A 314 -8.59 2.77 -22.90
CA THR A 314 -7.60 3.86 -23.01
C THR A 314 -8.03 5.10 -22.26
N ILE A 315 -7.08 5.73 -21.58
CA ILE A 315 -7.24 7.03 -20.96
C ILE A 315 -6.34 8.02 -21.70
N THR A 316 -6.94 9.12 -22.16
CA THR A 316 -6.21 10.21 -22.81
C THR A 316 -5.92 11.32 -21.80
N ILE A 317 -4.66 11.73 -21.70
CA ILE A 317 -4.20 12.77 -20.78
C ILE A 317 -3.71 13.94 -21.62
N LYS A 318 -4.26 15.12 -21.38
CA LYS A 318 -4.00 16.34 -22.18
C LYS A 318 -4.12 17.61 -21.34
N GLY A 319 -3.84 18.76 -21.95
CA GLY A 319 -4.02 20.08 -21.34
C GLY A 319 -2.72 20.87 -21.24
N ASP A 320 -2.80 22.10 -20.75
CA ASP A 320 -1.65 23.01 -20.68
C ASP A 320 -0.69 22.69 -19.51
N GLY A 321 -1.08 21.78 -18.61
CA GLY A 321 -0.25 21.31 -17.51
C GLY A 321 0.78 20.23 -17.90
N ILE A 322 0.77 19.74 -19.15
CA ILE A 322 1.61 18.61 -19.60
C ILE A 322 2.19 18.88 -20.98
N GLU A 323 3.28 18.18 -21.33
CA GLU A 323 3.84 18.23 -22.68
C GLU A 323 3.12 17.29 -23.66
N GLY A 324 2.35 17.87 -24.57
CA GLY A 324 1.63 17.16 -25.62
C GLY A 324 0.42 16.37 -25.09
N GLU A 325 -0.11 15.48 -25.93
CA GLU A 325 -1.13 14.53 -25.53
C GLU A 325 -0.47 13.17 -25.24
N LYS A 326 -0.87 12.52 -24.16
CA LYS A 326 -0.45 11.17 -23.81
C LYS A 326 -1.67 10.27 -23.83
N LYS A 327 -1.55 9.10 -24.44
CA LYS A 327 -2.59 8.08 -24.42
C LYS A 327 -2.00 6.82 -23.82
N PHE A 328 -2.65 6.30 -22.79
CA PHE A 328 -2.25 5.06 -22.15
C PHE A 328 -3.39 4.06 -22.20
N THR A 329 -3.07 2.79 -22.41
CA THR A 329 -4.02 1.72 -22.11
C THR A 329 -3.99 1.39 -20.60
N LEU A 330 -5.08 0.85 -20.06
CA LEU A 330 -5.06 0.33 -18.68
C LEU A 330 -4.02 -0.78 -18.54
N GLY A 331 -3.79 -1.58 -19.59
CA GLY A 331 -2.73 -2.58 -19.59
C GLY A 331 -1.33 -1.99 -19.42
N GLU A 332 -1.04 -0.89 -20.10
CA GLU A 332 0.24 -0.18 -19.98
C GLU A 332 0.42 0.43 -18.59
N LEU A 333 -0.65 1.01 -18.03
CA LEU A 333 -0.63 1.58 -16.69
C LEU A 333 -0.49 0.49 -15.62
N ALA A 334 -1.23 -0.62 -15.78
CA ALA A 334 -1.21 -1.78 -14.90
C ALA A 334 0.16 -2.46 -14.88
N ALA A 335 0.88 -2.50 -16.00
CA ALA A 335 2.18 -3.16 -16.08
C ALA A 335 3.30 -2.48 -15.27
N ARG A 336 3.03 -1.30 -14.69
CA ARG A 336 4.00 -0.54 -13.90
C ARG A 336 3.95 -0.96 -12.42
N PRO A 337 5.07 -0.96 -11.69
CA PRO A 337 5.08 -1.28 -10.26
C PRO A 337 4.22 -0.32 -9.44
N ASP A 338 3.61 -0.84 -8.36
CA ASP A 338 2.91 -0.07 -7.33
C ASP A 338 1.78 0.83 -7.84
N THR A 339 1.24 0.54 -9.03
CA THR A 339 0.12 1.31 -9.59
C THR A 339 -1.24 0.79 -9.14
N GLY A 340 -1.33 -0.50 -8.83
CA GLY A 340 -2.53 -1.13 -8.31
C GLY A 340 -2.81 -0.69 -6.88
N PHE A 341 -4.04 -0.27 -6.61
CA PHE A 341 -4.53 0.05 -5.29
C PHE A 341 -5.90 -0.59 -5.10
N GLN A 342 -6.11 -1.21 -3.94
CA GLN A 342 -7.38 -1.81 -3.58
C GLN A 342 -7.79 -1.36 -2.19
N HIS A 343 -9.06 -0.96 -2.03
CA HIS A 343 -9.59 -0.54 -0.75
C HIS A 343 -11.12 -0.54 -0.76
N ILE A 344 -11.72 -0.51 0.43
CA ILE A 344 -13.10 -0.09 0.61
C ILE A 344 -13.15 1.44 0.68
N TYR A 345 -14.06 2.07 -0.05
CA TYR A 345 -14.30 3.51 0.02
C TYR A 345 -15.63 3.76 0.70
N SER A 346 -15.69 4.80 1.53
CA SER A 346 -16.94 5.35 2.06
C SER A 346 -17.31 6.56 1.24
N THR A 347 -18.60 6.79 1.08
CA THR A 347 -19.08 7.95 0.34
C THR A 347 -20.46 8.36 0.80
N ILE A 348 -20.78 9.64 0.66
CA ILE A 348 -22.14 10.18 0.80
C ILE A 348 -22.59 10.73 -0.55
N ASN A 349 -23.82 10.42 -0.96
CA ASN A 349 -24.40 10.94 -2.20
C ASN A 349 -25.19 12.24 -1.96
N ASN A 350 -25.81 12.82 -2.99
CA ASN A 350 -26.63 14.02 -2.84
C ASN A 350 -27.95 13.81 -2.06
N TRP A 351 -28.31 12.56 -1.72
CA TRP A 351 -29.45 12.14 -0.89
C TRP A 351 -29.05 11.90 0.59
N PRO A 352 -28.06 12.65 1.08
CA PRO A 352 -27.17 12.29 2.19
C PRO A 352 -27.06 10.81 2.59
N THR A 353 -27.12 9.88 1.63
CA THR A 353 -27.07 8.45 1.93
C THR A 353 -25.63 7.97 1.87
N ALA A 354 -25.13 7.48 3.01
CA ALA A 354 -23.83 6.84 3.09
C ALA A 354 -23.83 5.47 2.39
N ARG A 355 -22.78 5.19 1.60
CA ARG A 355 -22.55 3.94 0.87
C ARG A 355 -21.09 3.53 0.95
N PHE A 356 -20.83 2.26 0.62
CA PHE A 356 -19.50 1.70 0.49
C PHE A 356 -19.22 1.26 -0.95
N TYR A 357 -17.96 1.30 -1.35
CA TYR A 357 -17.48 0.78 -2.62
C TYR A 357 -16.25 -0.09 -2.35
N ALA A 358 -16.35 -1.39 -2.60
CA ALA A 358 -15.16 -2.23 -2.72
C ALA A 358 -14.55 -1.99 -4.09
N ALA A 359 -13.29 -1.55 -4.19
CA ALA A 359 -12.72 -1.15 -5.47
C ALA A 359 -11.24 -1.53 -5.62
N ARG A 360 -10.87 -1.92 -6.84
CA ARG A 360 -9.50 -2.08 -7.31
C ARG A 360 -9.27 -1.17 -8.51
N GLY A 361 -8.16 -0.44 -8.50
CA GLY A 361 -7.89 0.56 -9.51
C GLY A 361 -6.43 0.92 -9.63
N ILE A 362 -6.17 1.82 -10.57
CA ILE A 362 -4.87 2.44 -10.76
C ILE A 362 -4.91 3.80 -10.06
N THR A 363 -3.95 4.10 -9.19
CA THR A 363 -3.96 5.40 -8.48
C THR A 363 -3.85 6.55 -9.47
N VAL A 364 -4.61 7.62 -9.24
CA VAL A 364 -4.56 8.83 -10.06
C VAL A 364 -3.14 9.40 -10.06
N ARG A 365 -2.44 9.32 -8.92
CA ARG A 365 -1.04 9.74 -8.79
C ARG A 365 -0.13 9.02 -9.78
N SER A 366 -0.25 7.70 -9.88
CA SER A 366 0.55 6.89 -10.82
C SER A 366 0.24 7.21 -12.28
N ILE A 367 -1.02 7.47 -12.62
CA ILE A 367 -1.44 7.87 -13.97
C ILE A 367 -0.82 9.23 -14.35
N LEU A 368 -0.93 10.21 -13.47
CA LEU A 368 -0.37 11.54 -13.69
C LEU A 368 1.17 11.52 -13.73
N LYS A 369 1.82 10.68 -12.93
CA LYS A 369 3.26 10.46 -13.03
C LYS A 369 3.66 9.89 -14.39
N ALA A 370 2.93 8.88 -14.87
CA ALA A 370 3.20 8.29 -16.18
C ALA A 370 3.12 9.32 -17.32
N ALA A 371 2.26 10.33 -17.16
CA ALA A 371 2.16 11.46 -18.09
C ALA A 371 3.18 12.60 -17.87
N GLY A 372 3.98 12.58 -16.80
CA GLY A 372 5.01 13.58 -16.51
C GLY A 372 4.48 14.90 -15.92
N VAL A 373 3.46 14.83 -15.07
CA VAL A 373 2.56 15.96 -14.75
C VAL A 373 2.85 16.69 -13.43
N LEU A 374 3.73 16.14 -12.57
CA LEU A 374 3.61 16.37 -11.13
C LEU A 374 3.85 17.80 -10.64
N ASP A 375 4.62 18.66 -11.32
CA ASP A 375 5.06 19.91 -10.67
C ASP A 375 4.28 21.17 -11.10
N THR A 376 3.56 21.13 -12.22
CA THR A 376 2.87 22.31 -12.80
C THR A 376 1.35 22.23 -12.72
N ALA A 377 0.79 21.06 -12.43
CA ALA A 377 -0.64 20.83 -12.38
C ALA A 377 -1.31 21.57 -11.21
N ARG A 378 -2.30 22.41 -11.52
CA ARG A 378 -3.14 23.11 -10.54
C ARG A 378 -4.58 22.60 -10.51
N VAL A 379 -5.12 22.22 -11.66
CA VAL A 379 -6.48 21.68 -11.82
C VAL A 379 -6.43 20.40 -12.63
N ILE A 380 -7.15 19.38 -12.17
CA ILE A 380 -7.25 18.07 -12.83
C ILE A 380 -8.72 17.79 -13.07
N THR A 381 -9.11 17.67 -14.34
CA THR A 381 -10.48 17.42 -14.76
C THR A 381 -10.60 16.01 -15.34
N PHE A 382 -11.58 15.25 -14.87
CA PHE A 382 -11.91 13.94 -15.42
C PHE A 382 -13.14 14.08 -16.29
N SER A 383 -13.10 13.48 -17.48
CA SER A 383 -14.23 13.44 -18.41
C SER A 383 -14.55 12.02 -18.80
N SER A 384 -15.84 11.72 -18.81
CA SER A 384 -16.39 10.53 -19.46
C SER A 384 -16.75 10.81 -20.92
N ASP A 385 -16.99 9.74 -21.69
CA ASP A 385 -17.42 9.83 -23.09
C ASP A 385 -18.81 10.47 -23.25
N ASP A 386 -19.67 10.37 -22.23
CA ASP A 386 -21.00 11.01 -22.22
C ASP A 386 -20.95 12.51 -21.85
N SER A 387 -19.76 13.10 -21.83
CA SER A 387 -19.49 14.51 -21.55
C SER A 387 -19.69 14.93 -20.08
N TYR A 388 -19.93 14.00 -19.15
CA TYR A 388 -19.85 14.34 -17.72
C TYR A 388 -18.42 14.71 -17.36
N LYS A 389 -18.27 15.82 -16.62
CA LYS A 389 -16.97 16.36 -16.21
C LYS A 389 -17.01 16.79 -14.76
N ILE A 390 -15.95 16.44 -14.05
CA ILE A 390 -15.66 16.99 -12.71
C ILE A 390 -14.23 17.48 -12.69
N SER A 391 -13.98 18.58 -12.00
CA SER A 391 -12.63 19.13 -11.83
C SER A 391 -12.28 19.14 -10.36
N PHE A 392 -11.00 18.98 -10.06
CA PHE A 392 -10.43 19.09 -8.73
C PHE A 392 -9.26 20.07 -8.76
N THR A 393 -9.06 20.83 -7.69
CA THR A 393 -7.74 21.41 -7.48
C THR A 393 -6.74 20.28 -7.18
N ARG A 394 -5.47 20.50 -7.46
CA ARG A 394 -4.41 19.54 -7.10
C ARG A 394 -4.47 19.19 -5.61
N GLU A 395 -4.64 20.21 -4.78
CA GLU A 395 -4.74 20.06 -3.32
C GLU A 395 -5.88 19.13 -2.91
N GLN A 396 -7.08 19.31 -3.49
CA GLN A 396 -8.24 18.47 -3.21
C GLN A 396 -8.02 17.00 -3.56
N LEU A 397 -7.31 16.74 -4.66
CA LEU A 397 -7.18 15.40 -5.22
C LEU A 397 -5.94 14.66 -4.73
N LEU A 398 -4.79 15.33 -4.59
CA LEU A 398 -3.49 14.67 -4.42
C LEU A 398 -2.74 15.08 -3.15
N ASP A 399 -2.95 16.31 -2.65
CA ASP A 399 -2.12 16.83 -1.55
C ASP A 399 -2.84 16.74 -0.19
N SER A 400 -4.19 16.75 -0.19
CA SER A 400 -4.99 16.53 1.01
C SER A 400 -5.17 15.04 1.30
N PRO A 401 -4.95 14.57 2.54
CA PRO A 401 -5.27 13.20 2.93
C PRO A 401 -6.75 12.86 2.70
N GLN A 402 -7.00 11.67 2.17
CA GLN A 402 -8.34 11.13 1.96
C GLN A 402 -8.48 9.83 2.73
N TYR A 403 -9.70 9.55 3.17
CA TYR A 403 -9.99 8.44 4.07
C TYR A 403 -11.22 7.64 3.65
N TYR A 404 -11.15 6.35 3.95
CA TYR A 404 -12.29 5.49 4.20
C TYR A 404 -12.73 5.66 5.65
N TYR A 405 -14.03 5.85 5.86
CA TYR A 405 -14.66 5.90 7.18
C TYR A 405 -15.56 4.67 7.39
N PRO A 406 -15.11 3.65 8.14
CA PRO A 406 -15.93 2.46 8.43
C PRO A 406 -17.26 2.82 9.12
N ARG A 407 -17.26 3.88 9.94
CA ARG A 407 -18.43 4.39 10.67
C ARG A 407 -19.09 5.61 10.00
N VAL A 408 -18.97 5.76 8.66
CA VAL A 408 -19.56 6.87 7.90
C VAL A 408 -21.06 7.05 8.12
N LYS A 409 -21.82 5.95 8.34
CA LYS A 409 -23.27 6.00 8.59
C LYS A 409 -23.64 6.74 9.88
N GLU A 410 -22.68 6.87 10.78
CA GLU A 410 -22.81 7.54 12.07
C GLU A 410 -22.17 8.94 12.05
N GLY A 411 -21.56 9.33 10.93
CA GLY A 411 -20.80 10.57 10.81
C GLY A 411 -19.50 10.58 11.65
N SER A 412 -18.97 9.40 12.01
CA SER A 412 -17.79 9.27 12.87
C SER A 412 -16.50 9.10 12.08
N ALA A 413 -15.43 9.74 12.56
CA ALA A 413 -14.07 9.61 12.05
C ALA A 413 -13.26 8.47 12.71
N GLU A 414 -13.87 7.74 13.65
CA GLU A 414 -13.21 6.63 14.33
C GLU A 414 -12.89 5.49 13.36
N LEU A 415 -11.68 4.91 13.50
CA LEU A 415 -11.14 3.86 12.62
C LEU A 415 -10.96 4.33 11.16
N ALA A 416 -10.76 5.62 10.92
CA ALA A 416 -10.48 6.12 9.57
C ALA A 416 -9.19 5.49 9.01
N GLU A 417 -9.27 5.03 7.77
CA GLU A 417 -8.16 4.39 7.04
C GLU A 417 -7.78 5.25 5.82
N PRO A 418 -6.50 5.54 5.58
CA PRO A 418 -6.08 6.35 4.45
C PRO A 418 -6.33 5.63 3.11
N VAL A 419 -6.85 6.37 2.13
CA VAL A 419 -7.08 5.85 0.75
C VAL A 419 -6.53 6.81 -0.30
N GLU A 420 -6.21 6.30 -1.48
CA GLU A 420 -5.82 7.10 -2.64
C GLU A 420 -6.99 7.25 -3.62
N PRO A 421 -7.10 8.36 -4.37
CA PRO A 421 -8.00 8.42 -5.51
C PRO A 421 -7.53 7.44 -6.60
N ILE A 422 -8.46 6.68 -7.19
CA ILE A 422 -8.17 5.68 -8.21
C ILE A 422 -9.05 5.86 -9.45
N ILE A 423 -8.52 5.40 -10.59
CA ILE A 423 -9.36 4.94 -11.69
C ILE A 423 -9.58 3.44 -11.49
N ALA A 424 -10.72 3.09 -10.92
CA ALA A 424 -11.14 1.73 -10.66
C ALA A 424 -11.48 0.99 -11.96
N TYR A 425 -10.99 -0.23 -12.09
CA TYR A 425 -11.35 -1.16 -13.16
C TYR A 425 -12.17 -2.34 -12.62
N GLU A 426 -12.14 -2.58 -11.30
CA GLU A 426 -13.11 -3.44 -10.60
C GLU A 426 -13.73 -2.65 -9.46
N TYR A 427 -15.06 -2.70 -9.34
CA TYR A 427 -15.71 -2.15 -8.16
C TYR A 427 -17.08 -2.76 -7.91
N LYS A 428 -17.54 -2.65 -6.66
CA LYS A 428 -18.89 -3.01 -6.26
C LYS A 428 -19.48 -1.97 -5.35
N GLU A 429 -20.42 -1.20 -5.88
CA GLU A 429 -21.25 -0.31 -5.07
C GLU A 429 -22.06 -1.11 -4.04
N GLY A 430 -22.15 -0.56 -2.83
CA GLY A 430 -22.93 -1.10 -1.72
C GLY A 430 -22.21 -2.21 -0.95
N SER A 431 -20.94 -2.51 -1.26
CA SER A 431 -20.16 -3.55 -0.61
C SER A 431 -19.02 -2.97 0.23
N ALA A 432 -18.84 -3.53 1.43
CA ALA A 432 -17.62 -3.38 2.24
C ALA A 432 -16.76 -4.66 2.20
N ASP A 433 -17.04 -5.56 1.25
CA ASP A 433 -16.30 -6.79 1.00
C ASP A 433 -15.51 -6.68 -0.30
N MET A 434 -14.17 -6.70 -0.19
CA MET A 434 -13.26 -6.65 -1.32
C MET A 434 -13.43 -7.84 -2.28
N ALA A 435 -13.89 -9.00 -1.81
CA ALA A 435 -14.15 -10.15 -2.67
C ALA A 435 -15.35 -9.94 -3.61
N ALA A 436 -16.22 -8.98 -3.32
CA ALA A 436 -17.39 -8.67 -4.14
C ALA A 436 -17.08 -7.72 -5.32
N ALA A 437 -15.89 -7.10 -5.35
CA ALA A 437 -15.47 -6.24 -6.46
C ALA A 437 -15.29 -7.09 -7.73
N VAL A 438 -15.87 -6.61 -8.83
CA VAL A 438 -15.90 -7.30 -10.13
C VAL A 438 -15.53 -6.32 -11.25
N PRO A 439 -15.01 -6.82 -12.40
CA PRO A 439 -14.69 -5.98 -13.55
C PRO A 439 -15.86 -5.13 -14.04
N ASP A 440 -15.58 -3.86 -14.33
CA ASP A 440 -16.51 -2.89 -14.92
C ASP A 440 -15.74 -1.81 -15.73
N VAL A 441 -16.46 -0.85 -16.31
CA VAL A 441 -15.86 0.30 -17.02
C VAL A 441 -15.04 1.19 -16.08
N PRO A 442 -14.03 1.93 -16.58
CA PRO A 442 -13.14 2.72 -15.73
C PRO A 442 -13.92 3.77 -14.93
N CYS A 443 -13.78 3.79 -13.61
CA CYS A 443 -14.52 4.69 -12.74
C CYS A 443 -13.58 5.48 -11.83
N LEU A 444 -13.65 6.81 -11.84
CA LEU A 444 -12.98 7.62 -10.82
C LEU A 444 -13.69 7.41 -9.48
N ILE A 445 -12.93 6.92 -8.49
CA ILE A 445 -13.37 6.79 -7.10
C ILE A 445 -12.38 7.56 -6.22
N ILE A 446 -12.90 8.36 -5.30
CA ILE A 446 -12.12 9.18 -4.35
C ILE A 446 -12.57 8.92 -2.92
N GLY A 447 -11.67 9.10 -1.96
CA GLY A 447 -11.99 9.04 -0.53
C GLY A 447 -12.59 10.34 0.00
N GLN A 448 -13.00 10.33 1.27
CA GLN A 448 -13.54 11.49 1.96
C GLN A 448 -12.47 12.18 2.82
N ARG A 449 -12.47 13.52 2.85
CA ARG A 449 -11.63 14.34 3.74
C ARG A 449 -12.21 14.43 5.15
N ASN A 450 -13.52 14.25 5.29
CA ASN A 450 -14.23 14.17 6.57
C ASN A 450 -15.46 13.25 6.43
N PRO A 451 -15.98 12.66 7.52
CA PRO A 451 -17.03 11.64 7.44
C PRO A 451 -18.38 12.18 6.93
N LEU A 452 -18.58 13.50 6.89
CA LEU A 452 -19.80 14.14 6.39
C LEU A 452 -19.67 14.61 4.94
N GLU A 453 -18.53 14.42 4.29
CA GLU A 453 -18.29 14.92 2.94
C GLU A 453 -19.05 14.12 1.87
N HIS A 454 -19.70 14.83 0.94
CA HIS A 454 -20.41 14.23 -0.18
C HIS A 454 -19.46 14.01 -1.37
N THR A 455 -18.87 12.82 -1.48
CA THR A 455 -17.90 12.47 -2.53
C THR A 455 -18.52 11.78 -3.75
N ASN A 456 -19.61 11.01 -3.61
CA ASN A 456 -20.19 10.21 -4.70
C ASN A 456 -20.53 11.02 -5.96
N PRO A 457 -21.05 12.26 -5.87
CA PRO A 457 -21.31 13.07 -7.07
C PRO A 457 -20.04 13.40 -7.87
N ALA A 458 -18.86 13.29 -7.27
CA ALA A 458 -17.59 13.52 -7.94
C ALA A 458 -17.03 12.27 -8.62
N PHE A 459 -17.68 11.11 -8.49
CA PHE A 459 -17.28 9.90 -9.21
C PHE A 459 -17.62 10.05 -10.70
N VAL A 460 -16.72 9.59 -11.56
CA VAL A 460 -16.89 9.65 -13.02
C VAL A 460 -16.83 8.24 -13.56
N VAL A 461 -17.96 7.73 -14.05
CA VAL A 461 -18.03 6.42 -14.69
C VAL A 461 -17.64 6.53 -16.15
N ASN A 462 -16.95 5.53 -16.67
CA ASN A 462 -16.40 5.50 -18.04
C ASN A 462 -15.43 6.66 -18.31
N VAL A 463 -14.42 6.82 -17.46
CA VAL A 463 -13.37 7.84 -17.62
C VAL A 463 -12.60 7.61 -18.92
N ALA A 464 -12.65 8.61 -19.80
CA ALA A 464 -11.98 8.59 -21.10
C ALA A 464 -10.84 9.61 -21.20
N GLU A 465 -10.98 10.76 -20.52
CA GLU A 465 -9.99 11.83 -20.55
C GLU A 465 -9.65 12.36 -19.16
N ILE A 466 -8.37 12.69 -18.97
CA ILE A 466 -7.86 13.48 -17.85
C ILE A 466 -7.24 14.75 -18.44
N ILE A 467 -7.81 15.90 -18.09
CA ILE A 467 -7.36 17.21 -18.56
C ILE A 467 -6.64 17.90 -17.41
N VAL A 468 -5.38 18.20 -17.62
CA VAL A 468 -4.51 18.83 -16.63
C VAL A 468 -4.32 20.29 -17.01
N SER A 469 -4.66 21.19 -16.09
CA SER A 469 -4.42 22.61 -16.26
C SER A 469 -3.48 23.19 -15.22
N SER A 470 -2.63 24.09 -15.67
CA SER A 470 -1.75 24.96 -14.88
C SER A 470 -2.44 26.27 -14.44
N GLN A 471 -3.69 26.50 -14.87
CA GLN A 471 -4.42 27.72 -14.54
C GLN A 471 -4.80 27.77 -13.06
N ASP A 472 -4.88 28.99 -12.53
CA ASP A 472 -5.40 29.22 -11.19
C ASP A 472 -6.90 28.82 -11.15
N PRO A 473 -7.31 27.88 -10.28
CA PRO A 473 -8.72 27.49 -10.15
C PRO A 473 -9.62 28.63 -9.66
N GLY A 474 -9.05 29.63 -8.98
CA GLY A 474 -9.79 30.68 -8.30
C GLY A 474 -10.66 30.15 -7.15
N LYS A 475 -11.65 30.95 -6.75
CA LYS A 475 -12.57 30.64 -5.64
C LYS A 475 -14.01 30.51 -6.13
N TRP A 476 -14.82 29.76 -5.40
CA TRP A 476 -16.27 29.80 -5.55
C TRP A 476 -16.83 31.19 -5.20
N GLU A 477 -17.91 31.57 -5.86
CA GLU A 477 -18.65 32.79 -5.51
C GLU A 477 -19.35 32.59 -4.17
N ALA A 478 -19.55 33.68 -3.42
CA ALA A 478 -20.33 33.64 -2.21
C ALA A 478 -21.80 33.27 -2.51
N ALA A 479 -22.46 32.64 -1.54
CA ALA A 479 -23.90 32.40 -1.60
C ALA A 479 -24.69 33.71 -1.63
N SER A 480 -25.99 33.61 -1.94
CA SER A 480 -26.99 34.65 -1.73
C SER A 480 -28.17 34.13 -0.92
N THR A 481 -29.05 35.01 -0.45
CA THR A 481 -30.26 34.63 0.28
C THR A 481 -31.53 35.10 -0.44
N PHE A 482 -32.62 34.37 -0.25
CA PHE A 482 -33.97 34.82 -0.57
C PHE A 482 -34.92 34.57 0.62
N PRO A 483 -35.57 35.61 1.19
CA PRO A 483 -35.42 37.03 0.84
C PRO A 483 -34.01 37.56 1.12
N ALA A 484 -33.71 38.75 0.58
CA ALA A 484 -32.45 39.44 0.89
C ALA A 484 -32.40 39.81 2.39
N GLU A 485 -31.18 39.97 2.92
CA GLU A 485 -30.97 40.35 4.32
C GLU A 485 -31.69 41.65 4.70
N GLY A 486 -32.08 41.78 5.96
CA GLY A 486 -32.85 42.92 6.45
C GLY A 486 -33.97 42.52 7.42
N LYS A 487 -35.07 43.28 7.38
CA LYS A 487 -36.23 43.01 8.23
C LYS A 487 -37.04 41.84 7.65
N ILE A 488 -37.43 40.91 8.50
CA ILE A 488 -38.20 39.71 8.12
C ILE A 488 -39.26 39.44 9.21
N ALA A 489 -40.45 38.99 8.83
CA ALA A 489 -41.48 38.72 9.84
C ALA A 489 -41.10 37.49 10.68
N SER A 490 -41.33 37.54 11.99
CA SER A 490 -40.99 36.41 12.86
C SER A 490 -41.70 35.11 12.41
N GLY A 491 -40.92 34.05 12.21
CA GLY A 491 -41.36 32.75 11.71
C GLY A 491 -41.27 32.58 10.19
N GLU A 492 -40.98 33.63 9.42
CA GLU A 492 -40.66 33.49 7.99
C GLU A 492 -39.30 32.80 7.79
N THR A 493 -39.08 32.34 6.56
CA THR A 493 -37.92 31.49 6.24
C THR A 493 -37.01 32.11 5.20
N VAL A 494 -35.73 31.81 5.33
CA VAL A 494 -34.66 32.23 4.40
C VAL A 494 -34.15 31.01 3.65
N LYS A 495 -34.05 31.13 2.33
CA LYS A 495 -33.39 30.15 1.46
C LYS A 495 -32.00 30.62 1.12
N LEU A 496 -31.01 29.73 1.24
CA LEU A 496 -29.68 29.97 0.68
C LEU A 496 -29.66 29.57 -0.80
N GLN A 497 -28.95 30.34 -1.61
CA GLN A 497 -28.96 30.21 -3.06
C GLN A 497 -27.53 30.32 -3.62
N HIS A 498 -27.29 29.60 -4.71
CA HIS A 498 -26.08 29.70 -5.51
C HIS A 498 -26.34 29.17 -6.92
N LYS A 499 -25.71 29.77 -7.93
CA LYS A 499 -25.98 29.45 -9.35
C LYS A 499 -25.49 28.06 -9.79
N TYR A 500 -24.56 27.48 -9.05
CA TYR A 500 -24.02 26.12 -9.27
C TYR A 500 -24.63 25.09 -8.31
N ALA A 501 -25.91 25.26 -7.95
CA ALA A 501 -26.66 24.31 -7.13
C ALA A 501 -26.51 22.86 -7.65
N GLY A 502 -26.30 21.90 -6.74
CA GLY A 502 -26.00 20.50 -7.06
C GLY A 502 -24.51 20.14 -7.16
N LEU A 503 -23.62 21.09 -7.52
CA LEU A 503 -22.16 20.88 -7.61
C LEU A 503 -21.39 21.38 -6.38
N ILE A 504 -22.04 22.19 -5.55
CA ILE A 504 -21.46 22.84 -4.38
C ILE A 504 -22.24 22.45 -3.11
N LYS A 505 -21.69 22.81 -1.96
CA LYS A 505 -22.31 22.71 -0.64
C LYS A 505 -22.27 24.08 0.04
N LEU A 506 -23.37 24.45 0.68
CA LEU A 506 -23.47 25.70 1.44
C LEU A 506 -23.41 25.37 2.93
N HIS A 507 -22.24 25.49 3.53
CA HIS A 507 -22.04 25.28 4.95
C HIS A 507 -22.45 26.53 5.69
N TYR A 508 -23.29 26.42 6.72
CA TYR A 508 -23.78 27.60 7.44
C TYR A 508 -23.85 27.42 8.95
N THR A 509 -23.81 28.55 9.64
CA THR A 509 -23.98 28.68 11.09
C THR A 509 -24.98 29.79 11.38
N LEU A 510 -25.67 29.69 12.52
CA LEU A 510 -26.68 30.65 12.98
C LEU A 510 -26.30 31.33 14.30
N ASP A 511 -25.24 30.86 14.95
CA ASP A 511 -24.75 31.32 16.26
C ASP A 511 -23.65 32.38 16.14
N GLY A 512 -23.34 32.82 14.92
CA GLY A 512 -22.30 33.81 14.63
C GLY A 512 -20.88 33.25 14.54
N THR A 513 -20.65 31.95 14.75
CA THR A 513 -19.36 31.30 14.49
C THR A 513 -19.09 31.19 13.00
N ASP A 514 -17.83 31.09 12.58
CA ASP A 514 -17.50 30.93 11.16
C ASP A 514 -17.78 29.47 10.72
N PRO A 515 -18.54 29.25 9.64
CA PRO A 515 -18.80 27.90 9.14
C PRO A 515 -17.52 27.24 8.62
N THR A 516 -17.45 25.92 8.82
CA THR A 516 -16.40 25.04 8.29
C THR A 516 -17.04 23.94 7.44
N GLU A 517 -16.23 23.07 6.83
CA GLU A 517 -16.75 21.91 6.06
C GLU A 517 -17.49 20.87 6.93
N LEU A 518 -17.44 21.02 8.27
CA LEU A 518 -18.17 20.21 9.25
C LEU A 518 -19.46 20.88 9.75
N SER A 519 -19.72 22.12 9.34
CA SER A 519 -20.93 22.84 9.74
C SER A 519 -22.17 22.29 9.04
N THR A 520 -23.35 22.71 9.50
CA THR A 520 -24.63 22.30 8.90
C THR A 520 -24.66 22.65 7.41
N ILE A 521 -24.96 21.66 6.58
CA ILE A 521 -25.04 21.84 5.13
C ILE A 521 -26.47 22.23 4.74
N TYR A 522 -26.61 23.39 4.11
CA TYR A 522 -27.75 23.69 3.26
C TYR A 522 -27.39 23.17 1.86
N ASN A 523 -28.04 22.10 1.42
CA ASN A 523 -27.72 21.45 0.15
C ASN A 523 -28.76 21.85 -0.90
N PRO A 524 -28.62 22.98 -1.62
CA PRO A 524 -29.56 23.36 -2.67
C PRO A 524 -29.45 22.35 -3.82
N SER A 525 -30.33 21.36 -3.83
CA SER A 525 -30.44 20.37 -4.89
C SER A 525 -31.56 20.77 -5.85
N THR A 526 -31.24 20.87 -7.13
CA THR A 526 -32.26 21.02 -8.20
C THR A 526 -33.03 19.73 -8.44
N TYR A 527 -32.46 18.59 -8.05
CA TYR A 527 -33.05 17.27 -8.23
C TYR A 527 -33.88 16.84 -7.02
N GLN A 528 -33.63 17.40 -5.83
CA GLN A 528 -34.28 17.03 -4.57
C GLN A 528 -34.73 18.27 -3.78
N PRO A 529 -35.81 18.94 -4.22
CA PRO A 529 -36.29 20.18 -3.59
C PRO A 529 -36.66 20.03 -2.11
N GLU A 530 -37.05 18.85 -1.66
CA GLU A 530 -37.42 18.54 -0.28
C GLU A 530 -36.27 18.64 0.71
N LEU A 531 -35.02 18.48 0.25
CA LEU A 531 -33.83 18.66 1.08
C LEU A 531 -33.46 20.14 1.26
N ASN A 532 -34.05 21.03 0.47
CA ASN A 532 -33.80 22.48 0.52
C ASN A 532 -34.67 23.14 1.60
N VAL A 533 -34.61 22.62 2.83
CA VAL A 533 -35.44 23.10 3.95
C VAL A 533 -35.04 24.54 4.29
N PRO A 534 -35.93 25.54 4.08
CA PRO A 534 -35.64 26.93 4.40
C PRO A 534 -35.38 27.16 5.89
N ILE A 535 -34.51 28.11 6.21
CA ILE A 535 -34.08 28.42 7.58
C ILE A 535 -35.12 29.36 8.23
N PRO A 536 -35.84 28.94 9.29
CA PRO A 536 -36.81 29.81 9.96
C PRO A 536 -36.12 30.87 10.82
N ILE A 537 -36.57 32.12 10.72
CA ILE A 537 -36.05 33.26 11.49
C ILE A 537 -37.08 33.68 12.53
N LYS A 538 -36.82 33.38 13.80
CA LYS A 538 -37.74 33.70 14.92
C LYS A 538 -37.30 34.91 15.75
N GLU A 539 -36.01 35.18 15.74
CA GLU A 539 -35.33 36.25 16.45
C GLU A 539 -34.25 36.88 15.53
N ASP A 540 -33.54 37.90 16.00
CA ASP A 540 -32.45 38.49 15.22
C ASP A 540 -31.37 37.41 14.97
N THR A 541 -31.14 37.08 13.70
CA THR A 541 -30.25 36.00 13.29
C THR A 541 -29.19 36.52 12.34
N VAL A 542 -27.94 36.11 12.56
CA VAL A 542 -26.86 36.26 11.59
C VAL A 542 -26.60 34.90 10.97
N ILE A 543 -26.81 34.78 9.66
CA ILE A 543 -26.48 33.57 8.91
C ILE A 543 -25.11 33.78 8.26
N LYS A 544 -24.12 32.99 8.63
CA LYS A 544 -22.82 32.95 7.95
C LYS A 544 -22.77 31.74 7.03
N VAL A 545 -22.28 31.92 5.80
CA VAL A 545 -22.28 30.88 4.78
C VAL A 545 -20.90 30.76 4.11
N LEU A 546 -20.37 29.54 4.05
CA LEU A 546 -19.19 29.13 3.29
C LEU A 546 -19.63 28.24 2.12
N VAL A 547 -19.19 28.57 0.91
CA VAL A 547 -19.43 27.74 -0.28
C VAL A 547 -18.21 26.86 -0.54
N SER A 548 -18.42 25.55 -0.59
CA SER A 548 -17.38 24.57 -0.96
C SER A 548 -17.82 23.71 -2.16
N GLY A 549 -16.85 23.17 -2.88
CA GLY A 549 -17.07 22.26 -4.01
C GLY A 549 -15.77 21.94 -4.74
N TYR A 550 -15.77 20.91 -5.57
CA TYR A 550 -14.56 20.48 -6.28
C TYR A 550 -14.18 21.42 -7.44
N GLY A 551 -12.87 21.57 -7.67
CA GLY A 551 -12.33 22.27 -8.84
C GLY A 551 -12.02 23.74 -8.60
N LYS A 552 -12.45 24.29 -7.47
CA LYS A 552 -12.09 25.63 -6.99
C LYS A 552 -11.81 25.64 -5.49
N HIS A 553 -11.09 26.65 -5.03
CA HIS A 553 -10.97 26.93 -3.61
C HIS A 553 -12.31 27.41 -3.03
N ASN A 554 -12.50 27.24 -1.72
CA ASN A 554 -13.71 27.66 -1.04
C ASN A 554 -13.96 29.18 -1.20
N SER A 555 -15.22 29.60 -1.14
CA SER A 555 -15.57 31.02 -1.19
C SER A 555 -15.08 31.76 0.05
N GLU A 556 -15.06 33.09 -0.02
CA GLU A 556 -15.09 33.89 1.21
C GLU A 556 -16.37 33.60 2.00
N ILE A 557 -16.30 33.67 3.33
CA ILE A 557 -17.47 33.54 4.20
C ILE A 557 -18.34 34.79 4.05
N LYS A 558 -19.61 34.61 3.73
CA LYS A 558 -20.58 35.71 3.61
C LYS A 558 -21.52 35.70 4.81
N SER A 559 -21.67 36.84 5.47
CA SER A 559 -22.65 37.05 6.54
C SER A 559 -23.89 37.76 6.00
N PHE A 560 -25.06 37.33 6.47
CA PHE A 560 -26.37 37.92 6.19
C PHE A 560 -27.09 38.21 7.51
N THR A 561 -27.57 39.44 7.71
CA THR A 561 -28.22 39.84 8.96
C THR A 561 -29.72 39.98 8.79
N PHE A 562 -30.49 39.22 9.57
CA PHE A 562 -31.94 39.27 9.60
C PHE A 562 -32.44 39.80 10.94
N LYS A 563 -33.36 40.77 10.88
CA LYS A 563 -34.02 41.34 12.05
C LYS A 563 -35.47 40.89 12.10
N ALA A 564 -35.81 40.07 13.10
CA ALA A 564 -37.17 39.55 13.24
C ALA A 564 -38.10 40.66 13.74
N GLN A 565 -39.27 40.81 13.09
CA GLN A 565 -40.28 41.81 13.46
C GLN A 565 -41.64 41.18 13.74
#